data_AF-A0A7V5SR27-F1
#
_entry.id   AF-A0A7V5SR27-F1
#
_cell.length_a   1.000
_cell.length_b   1.000
_cell.length_c   1.000
_cell.angle_alpha   90.00
_cell.angle_beta   90.00
_cell.angle_gamma   90.00
#
_symmetry.space_group_name_H-M   'P 1'
#
loop_
_entity.id
_entity.type
_entity.pdbx_description
1 polymer ?
#
loop_
_entity_poly.entity_id
_entity_poly.type
_entity_poly.pdbx_seq_one_letter_code
_entity_poly.pdbx_strand_id
1 'polypeptide(L)'
;MERLKKLRGDIYRCIHCKACQFAYSGEPSRKGPGPHKSTTDGKIVLYEGMLKSCPAGLEFGWEAYNNSGKVWIARAVLEGEIALDENVRDIAMACITCGMCGAQCENQIRTVDIIEALRAAVLEAGVPPLDKHALVEKLTKKDNNPYGGKKEDRMAWVKESGLDESIINKKGAKIAYFVGCTASYRQKN
;
A
#
# COMPACT_ATOMS: atom_id res chain seq x y z
N MET A 1 19.16 0.16 2.62
CA MET A 1 19.68 1.35 3.34
C MET A 1 19.72 2.63 2.53
N GLU A 2 20.24 2.66 1.31
CA GLU A 2 20.44 3.93 0.58
C GLU A 2 19.13 4.71 0.33
N ARG A 3 18.04 4.01 -0.02
CA ARG A 3 16.71 4.62 -0.17
C ARG A 3 16.21 5.28 1.11
N LEU A 4 16.44 4.63 2.25
CA LEU A 4 16.01 5.15 3.56
C LEU A 4 16.82 6.40 3.95
N LYS A 5 18.13 6.40 3.68
CA LYS A 5 19.01 7.55 3.92
C LYS A 5 18.60 8.78 3.11
N LYS A 6 18.15 8.60 1.86
CA LYS A 6 17.63 9.69 1.01
C LYS A 6 16.37 10.36 1.57
N LEU A 7 15.63 9.65 2.41
CA LEU A 7 14.41 10.15 3.07
C LEU A 7 14.66 10.69 4.48
N ARG A 8 15.93 10.85 4.90
CA ARG A 8 16.27 11.35 6.25
C ARG A 8 15.57 12.66 6.57
N GLY A 9 15.50 13.60 5.62
CA GLY A 9 14.79 14.87 5.80
C GLY A 9 13.29 14.71 6.09
N ASP A 10 12.62 13.71 5.50
CA ASP A 10 11.23 13.40 5.80
C ASP A 10 11.06 12.72 7.16
N ILE A 11 11.90 11.71 7.43
CA ILE A 11 11.85 10.90 8.64
C ILE A 11 11.97 11.77 9.90
N TYR A 12 12.92 12.71 9.90
CA TYR A 12 13.20 13.56 11.06
C TYR A 12 12.19 14.71 11.25
N ARG A 13 11.32 14.98 10.27
CA ARG A 13 10.22 15.95 10.40
C ARG A 13 8.98 15.36 11.08
N CYS A 14 8.95 14.05 11.34
CA CYS A 14 7.84 13.43 12.03
C CYS A 14 7.83 13.81 13.51
N ILE A 15 6.82 14.60 13.91
CA ILE A 15 6.59 15.01 15.30
C ILE A 15 5.71 14.01 16.09
N HIS A 16 5.37 12.87 15.48
CA HIS A 16 4.55 11.83 16.10
C HIS A 16 3.19 12.32 16.64
N CYS A 17 2.55 13.28 15.96
CA CYS A 17 1.24 13.82 16.32
C CYS A 17 0.06 12.84 16.17
N LYS A 18 0.30 11.67 15.55
CA LYS A 18 -0.69 10.61 15.28
C LYS A 18 -1.84 10.99 14.35
N ALA A 19 -1.85 12.18 13.74
CA ALA A 19 -2.87 12.57 12.76
C ALA A 19 -3.02 11.54 11.61
N CYS A 20 -1.90 10.95 11.19
CA CYS A 20 -1.85 9.90 10.16
C CYS A 20 -2.58 8.59 10.50
N GLN A 21 -3.08 8.42 11.72
CA GLN A 21 -3.90 7.29 12.16
C GLN A 21 -5.40 7.50 11.86
N PHE A 22 -5.81 8.75 11.62
CA PHE A 22 -7.20 9.15 11.51
C PHE A 22 -7.55 9.62 10.11
N ALA A 23 -8.78 9.41 9.67
CA ALA A 23 -9.36 10.13 8.54
C ALA A 23 -10.03 11.39 9.06
N TYR A 24 -9.56 12.56 8.61
CA TYR A 24 -10.17 13.83 8.95
C TYR A 24 -11.36 14.13 8.03
N SER A 25 -12.49 14.47 8.64
CA SER A 25 -13.75 14.80 7.96
C SER A 25 -13.88 16.28 7.58
N GLY A 26 -12.91 17.13 7.95
CA GLY A 26 -12.98 18.58 7.75
C GLY A 26 -13.69 19.34 8.89
N GLU A 27 -14.36 18.65 9.82
CA GLU A 27 -15.23 19.28 10.82
C GLU A 27 -14.96 18.73 12.24
N PRO A 28 -13.82 19.08 12.86
CA PRO A 28 -13.26 18.40 14.05
C PRO A 28 -14.16 18.46 15.28
N SER A 29 -15.01 19.49 15.36
CA SER A 29 -15.92 19.73 16.47
C SER A 29 -17.19 18.87 16.42
N ARG A 30 -17.46 18.18 15.30
CA ARG A 30 -18.69 17.39 15.13
C ARG A 30 -18.52 15.99 15.70
N LYS A 31 -19.52 15.57 16.50
CA LYS A 31 -19.50 14.31 17.27
C LYS A 31 -20.33 13.22 16.58
N GLY A 32 -19.71 12.05 16.42
CA GLY A 32 -20.39 10.79 16.13
C GLY A 32 -20.75 10.56 14.66
N PRO A 33 -20.95 9.29 14.25
CA PRO A 33 -21.42 8.96 12.92
C PRO A 33 -22.92 9.27 12.75
N GLY A 34 -23.33 9.82 11.60
CA GLY A 34 -24.73 10.05 11.28
C GLY A 34 -24.98 10.97 10.08
N PRO A 35 -26.22 11.04 9.58
CA PRO A 35 -26.61 11.95 8.50
C PRO A 35 -26.52 13.40 8.99
N HIS A 36 -25.76 14.22 8.28
CA HIS A 36 -25.51 15.62 8.63
C HIS A 36 -25.74 16.53 7.43
N LYS A 37 -26.35 17.68 7.70
CA LYS A 37 -26.56 18.71 6.69
C LYS A 37 -25.27 19.52 6.53
N SER A 38 -24.64 19.43 5.36
CA SER A 38 -23.47 20.24 4.98
C SER A 38 -23.78 21.73 5.13
N THR A 39 -22.87 22.47 5.75
CA THR A 39 -22.98 23.94 5.90
C THR A 39 -22.64 24.70 4.63
N THR A 40 -22.02 24.03 3.66
CA THR A 40 -21.55 24.63 2.40
C THR A 40 -22.61 24.56 1.30
N ASP A 41 -23.29 23.41 1.17
CA ASP A 41 -24.25 23.16 0.08
C ASP A 41 -25.60 22.58 0.55
N GLY A 42 -25.81 22.45 1.86
CA GLY A 42 -27.09 22.02 2.43
C GLY A 42 -27.45 20.55 2.20
N LYS A 43 -26.59 19.75 1.56
CA LYS A 43 -26.83 18.33 1.31
C LYS A 43 -26.67 17.51 2.57
N ILE A 44 -27.43 16.41 2.67
CA ILE A 44 -27.22 15.42 3.71
C ILE A 44 -26.04 14.55 3.31
N VAL A 45 -24.97 14.60 4.08
CA VAL A 45 -23.79 13.74 3.98
C VAL A 45 -23.72 12.83 5.19
N LEU A 46 -23.28 11.59 5.01
CA LEU A 46 -22.96 10.74 6.14
C LEU A 46 -21.64 11.27 6.73
N TYR A 47 -21.72 11.81 7.94
CA TYR A 47 -20.58 12.27 8.69
C TYR A 47 -20.14 11.15 9.62
N GLU A 48 -18.83 10.87 9.72
CA GLU A 48 -18.33 9.76 10.55
C GLU A 48 -17.37 10.21 11.66
N GLY A 49 -17.06 11.50 11.77
CA GLY A 49 -16.11 12.01 12.76
C GLY A 49 -14.63 11.81 12.39
N MET A 50 -13.75 12.00 13.38
CA MET A 50 -12.35 11.55 13.29
C MET A 50 -12.30 10.05 13.56
N LEU A 51 -12.40 9.24 12.50
CA LEU A 51 -12.28 7.80 12.61
C LEU A 51 -10.82 7.37 12.57
N LYS A 52 -10.45 6.39 13.41
CA LYS A 52 -9.23 5.63 13.18
C LYS A 52 -9.40 4.83 11.89
N SER A 53 -8.48 5.00 10.96
CA SER A 53 -8.63 4.47 9.61
C SER A 53 -7.38 3.76 9.10
N CYS A 54 -6.29 3.70 9.89
CA CYS A 54 -5.11 2.92 9.51
C CYS A 54 -5.40 1.42 9.63
N PRO A 55 -5.46 0.63 8.53
CA PRO A 55 -5.88 -0.78 8.62
C PRO A 55 -4.91 -1.62 9.45
N ALA A 56 -3.61 -1.42 9.26
CA ALA A 56 -2.58 -2.09 10.06
C ALA A 56 -2.66 -1.68 11.55
N GLY A 57 -2.89 -0.40 11.83
CA GLY A 57 -3.02 0.08 13.20
C GLY A 57 -4.25 -0.50 13.92
N LEU A 58 -5.37 -0.65 13.19
CA LEU A 58 -6.60 -1.23 13.72
C LEU A 58 -6.47 -2.73 13.98
N GLU A 59 -5.91 -3.47 13.01
CA GLU A 59 -5.75 -4.92 13.11
C GLU A 59 -4.81 -5.33 14.25
N PHE A 60 -3.64 -4.69 14.33
CA PHE A 60 -2.59 -5.10 15.26
C PHE A 60 -2.59 -4.34 16.59
N GLY A 61 -3.34 -3.24 16.71
CA GLY A 61 -3.59 -2.51 17.97
C GLY A 61 -2.40 -1.78 18.61
N TRP A 62 -1.17 -1.99 18.14
CA TRP A 62 0.05 -1.40 18.71
C TRP A 62 0.62 -0.25 17.87
N GLU A 63 1.27 0.74 18.52
CA GLU A 63 1.75 1.97 17.86
C GLU A 63 2.75 1.68 16.73
N ALA A 64 3.58 0.65 16.88
CA ALA A 64 4.52 0.22 15.84
C ALA A 64 3.83 -0.06 14.48
N TYR A 65 2.58 -0.54 14.52
CA TYR A 65 1.79 -0.84 13.31
C TYR A 65 1.05 0.38 12.74
N ASN A 66 1.11 1.53 13.39
CA ASN A 66 0.66 2.79 12.81
C ASN A 66 1.79 3.47 12.02
N ASN A 67 1.45 4.41 11.13
CA ASN A 67 2.47 5.10 10.34
C ASN A 67 3.42 5.94 11.21
N SER A 68 2.91 6.61 12.25
CA SER A 68 3.73 7.38 13.20
C SER A 68 4.83 6.53 13.85
N GLY A 69 4.47 5.35 14.37
CA GLY A 69 5.43 4.39 14.89
C GLY A 69 6.42 3.89 13.83
N LYS A 70 5.96 3.55 12.62
CA LYS A 70 6.86 3.11 11.52
C LYS A 70 7.90 4.16 11.13
N VAL A 71 7.55 5.44 11.11
CA VAL A 71 8.50 6.51 10.80
C VAL A 71 9.55 6.64 11.92
N TRP A 72 9.16 6.46 13.18
CA TRP A 72 10.11 6.43 14.29
C TRP A 72 10.99 5.18 14.31
N ILE A 73 10.46 4.02 13.92
CA ILE A 73 11.26 2.81 13.69
C ILE A 73 12.29 3.08 12.59
N ALA A 74 11.88 3.68 11.46
CA ALA A 74 12.82 4.07 10.40
C ALA A 74 13.90 5.03 10.90
N ARG A 75 13.55 5.97 11.80
CA ARG A 75 14.51 6.87 12.45
C ARG A 75 15.49 6.11 13.32
N ALA A 76 15.01 5.26 14.23
CA ALA A 76 15.83 4.47 15.14
C ALA A 76 16.77 3.52 14.37
N VAL A 77 16.33 2.95 13.24
CA VAL A 77 17.19 2.18 12.32
C VAL A 77 18.30 3.06 11.74
N LEU A 78 18.00 4.28 11.31
CA LEU A 78 19.01 5.22 10.77
C LEU A 78 20.00 5.68 11.85
N GLU A 79 19.57 5.76 13.10
CA GLU A 79 20.38 6.14 14.25
C GLU A 79 21.19 4.95 14.81
N GLY A 80 20.91 3.72 14.35
CA GLY A 80 21.56 2.51 14.82
C GLY A 80 21.08 2.04 16.20
N GLU A 81 19.94 2.57 16.67
CA GLU A 81 19.35 2.23 17.96
C GLU A 81 18.62 0.88 17.93
N ILE A 82 18.09 0.50 16.77
CA ILE A 82 17.45 -0.80 16.54
C ILE A 82 18.04 -1.48 15.31
N ALA A 83 18.19 -2.80 15.40
CA ALA A 83 18.61 -3.63 14.29
C ALA A 83 17.46 -3.86 13.29
N LEU A 84 17.82 -4.11 12.04
CA LEU A 84 16.88 -4.63 11.04
C LEU A 84 16.75 -6.14 11.25
N ASP A 85 15.63 -6.56 11.84
CA ASP A 85 15.31 -7.95 12.16
C ASP A 85 13.91 -8.34 11.62
N GLU A 86 13.48 -9.55 11.94
CA GLU A 86 12.16 -10.08 11.61
C GLU A 86 11.02 -9.26 12.21
N ASN A 87 11.21 -8.65 13.38
CA ASN A 87 10.17 -7.81 13.99
C ASN A 87 9.95 -6.54 13.18
N VAL A 88 11.04 -5.86 12.78
CA VAL A 88 10.95 -4.67 11.92
C VAL A 88 10.36 -5.05 10.57
N ARG A 89 10.72 -6.21 10.00
CA ARG A 89 10.10 -6.74 8.78
C ARG A 89 8.58 -6.87 8.94
N ASP A 90 8.12 -7.58 9.95
CA ASP A 90 6.70 -7.93 10.10
C ASP A 90 5.85 -6.67 10.31
N ILE A 91 6.36 -5.72 11.11
CA ILE A 91 5.75 -4.40 11.30
C ILE A 91 5.69 -3.63 9.98
N ALA A 92 6.80 -3.53 9.24
CA ALA A 92 6.85 -2.79 7.99
C ALA A 92 5.95 -3.42 6.90
N MET A 93 5.90 -4.75 6.83
CA MET A 93 5.12 -5.50 5.85
C MET A 93 3.61 -5.49 6.12
N ALA A 94 3.18 -5.23 7.36
CA ALA A 94 1.76 -5.09 7.71
C ALA A 94 1.05 -3.90 7.02
N CYS A 95 1.77 -2.88 6.55
CA CYS A 95 1.17 -1.76 5.85
C CYS A 95 0.65 -2.15 4.44
N ILE A 96 -0.56 -1.74 4.06
CA ILE A 96 -1.05 -1.98 2.69
C ILE A 96 -0.75 -0.83 1.71
N THR A 97 0.10 0.12 2.12
CA THR A 97 0.54 1.28 1.31
C THR A 97 -0.62 2.08 0.68
N CYS A 98 -1.74 2.23 1.40
CA CYS A 98 -2.95 2.90 0.89
C CYS A 98 -2.82 4.43 0.73
N GLY A 99 -1.74 5.05 1.21
CA GLY A 99 -1.50 6.49 1.05
C GLY A 99 -2.26 7.44 1.99
N MET A 100 -3.25 6.96 2.75
CA MET A 100 -4.04 7.81 3.66
C MET A 100 -3.18 8.60 4.65
N CYS A 101 -2.16 7.97 5.22
CA CYS A 101 -1.25 8.64 6.16
C CYS A 101 -0.51 9.83 5.55
N GLY A 102 -0.17 9.78 4.26
CA GLY A 102 0.44 10.88 3.54
C GLY A 102 -0.55 12.00 3.27
N ALA A 103 -1.79 11.65 2.88
CA ALA A 103 -2.87 12.61 2.66
C ALA A 103 -3.25 13.41 3.93
N GLN A 104 -3.11 12.80 5.11
CA GLN A 104 -3.43 13.42 6.41
C GLN A 104 -2.23 14.12 7.06
N CYS A 105 -1.03 14.06 6.45
CA CYS A 105 0.18 14.57 7.07
C CYS A 105 0.38 16.06 6.76
N GLU A 106 0.12 16.92 7.73
CA GLU A 106 0.37 18.37 7.61
C GLU A 106 1.86 18.72 7.42
N ASN A 107 2.77 17.85 7.88
CA ASN A 107 4.21 18.03 7.65
C ASN A 107 4.66 17.59 6.24
N GLN A 108 3.74 17.14 5.38
CA GLN A 108 4.01 16.68 4.01
C GLN A 108 5.15 15.66 3.94
N ILE A 109 5.15 14.74 4.89
CA ILE A 109 6.12 13.65 4.97
C ILE A 109 5.72 12.61 3.92
N ARG A 110 6.70 12.15 3.14
CA ARG A 110 6.55 11.06 2.18
C ARG A 110 6.46 9.70 2.88
N THR A 111 5.35 9.48 3.58
CA THR A 111 5.17 8.35 4.50
C THR A 111 5.23 6.99 3.81
N VAL A 112 4.57 6.84 2.65
CA VAL A 112 4.59 5.59 1.88
C VAL A 112 6.01 5.28 1.39
N ASP A 113 6.71 6.27 0.84
CA ASP A 113 8.10 6.13 0.40
C ASP A 113 9.02 5.68 1.55
N ILE A 114 8.82 6.20 2.77
CA ILE A 114 9.57 5.77 3.96
C ILE A 114 9.30 4.31 4.26
N ILE A 115 8.03 3.87 4.23
CA ILE A 115 7.66 2.48 4.50
C ILE A 115 8.26 1.54 3.46
N GLU A 116 8.19 1.89 2.17
CA GLU A 116 8.80 1.11 1.09
C GLU A 116 10.32 1.07 1.17
N ALA A 117 10.95 2.20 1.53
CA ALA A 117 12.39 2.27 1.77
C ALA A 117 12.81 1.43 2.98
N LEU A 118 12.00 1.39 4.05
CA LEU A 118 12.24 0.54 5.21
C LEU A 118 12.13 -0.95 4.86
N ARG A 119 11.12 -1.34 4.07
CA ARG A 119 10.98 -2.71 3.55
C ARG A 119 12.19 -3.13 2.72
N ALA A 120 12.64 -2.26 1.81
CA ALA A 120 13.84 -2.52 1.02
C ALA A 120 15.07 -2.66 1.92
N ALA A 121 15.23 -1.78 2.92
CA ALA A 121 16.33 -1.85 3.87
C ALA A 121 16.36 -3.16 4.67
N VAL A 122 15.21 -3.64 5.13
CA VAL A 122 15.07 -4.95 5.81
C VAL A 122 15.60 -6.09 4.94
N LEU A 123 15.17 -6.15 3.67
CA LEU A 123 15.60 -7.22 2.75
C LEU A 123 17.09 -7.09 2.39
N GLU A 124 17.58 -5.86 2.17
CA GLU A 124 18.99 -5.57 1.90
C GLU A 124 19.90 -5.92 3.09
N ALA A 125 19.37 -5.95 4.32
CA ALA A 125 20.08 -6.38 5.52
C ALA A 125 20.12 -7.91 5.68
N GLY A 126 19.55 -8.68 4.75
CA GLY A 126 19.55 -10.14 4.78
C GLY A 126 18.39 -10.77 5.55
N VAL A 127 17.45 -9.98 6.07
CA VAL A 127 16.24 -10.52 6.70
C VAL A 127 15.36 -11.16 5.62
N PRO A 128 14.95 -12.43 5.77
CA PRO A 128 14.20 -13.12 4.74
C PRO A 128 12.81 -12.48 4.55
N PRO A 129 12.29 -12.41 3.31
CA PRO A 129 10.92 -11.96 3.07
C PRO A 129 9.91 -12.91 3.71
N LEU A 130 8.68 -12.44 3.92
CA LEU A 130 7.56 -13.31 4.30
C LEU A 130 7.37 -14.43 3.26
N ASP A 131 7.07 -15.65 3.69
CA ASP A 131 6.94 -16.82 2.80
C ASP A 131 6.00 -16.56 1.61
N LYS A 132 4.87 -15.89 1.84
CA LYS A 132 3.92 -15.53 0.78
C LYS A 132 4.52 -14.53 -0.21
N HIS A 133 5.35 -13.59 0.23
CA HIS A 133 6.04 -12.65 -0.65
C HIS A 133 7.15 -13.37 -1.43
N ALA A 134 7.90 -14.28 -0.80
CA ALA A 134 8.91 -15.10 -1.46
C ALA A 134 8.29 -15.98 -2.56
N LEU A 135 7.12 -16.56 -2.30
CA LEU A 135 6.36 -17.32 -3.28
C LEU A 135 5.96 -16.45 -4.48
N VAL A 136 5.40 -15.27 -4.23
CA VAL A 136 5.01 -14.34 -5.31
C VAL A 136 6.22 -13.93 -6.14
N GLU A 137 7.37 -13.65 -5.53
CA GLU A 137 8.61 -13.36 -6.23
C GLU A 137 9.06 -14.53 -7.13
N LYS A 138 9.06 -15.75 -6.58
CA LYS A 138 9.42 -16.97 -7.32
C LYS A 138 8.50 -17.20 -8.53
N LEU A 139 7.19 -17.09 -8.33
CA LEU A 139 6.20 -17.24 -9.41
C LEU A 139 6.37 -16.15 -10.47
N THR A 140 6.60 -14.91 -10.06
CA THR A 140 6.80 -13.79 -10.99
C THR A 140 8.04 -14.02 -11.85
N LYS A 141 9.16 -14.45 -11.26
CA LYS A 141 10.40 -14.76 -12.01
C LYS A 141 10.24 -15.94 -12.96
N LYS A 142 9.50 -16.98 -12.55
CA LYS A 142 9.33 -18.21 -13.33
C LYS A 142 8.31 -18.06 -14.45
N ASP A 143 7.13 -17.54 -14.13
CA ASP A 143 5.93 -17.60 -14.97
C ASP A 143 5.57 -16.22 -15.57
N ASN A 144 6.35 -15.18 -15.29
CA ASN A 144 6.08 -13.79 -15.67
C ASN A 144 4.69 -13.30 -15.21
N ASN A 145 4.19 -13.85 -14.11
CA ASN A 145 2.97 -13.43 -13.44
C ASN A 145 2.99 -13.85 -11.96
N PRO A 146 2.33 -13.09 -11.06
CA PRO A 146 2.35 -13.38 -9.63
C PRO A 146 1.42 -14.53 -9.22
N TYR A 147 0.71 -15.14 -10.17
CA TYR A 147 -0.40 -16.07 -9.92
C TYR A 147 -0.06 -17.53 -10.25
N GLY A 148 1.10 -17.80 -10.85
CA GLY A 148 1.47 -19.12 -11.36
C GLY A 148 0.61 -19.59 -12.54
N GLY A 149 -0.06 -18.66 -13.23
CA GLY A 149 -0.86 -18.96 -14.41
C GLY A 149 0.03 -19.39 -15.57
N LYS A 150 -0.39 -20.40 -16.33
CA LYS A 150 0.34 -20.85 -17.51
C LYS A 150 0.29 -19.77 -18.60
N LYS A 151 1.33 -19.68 -19.43
CA LYS A 151 1.40 -18.64 -20.46
C LYS A 151 0.31 -18.82 -21.52
N GLU A 152 -0.04 -20.06 -21.81
CA GLU A 152 -1.04 -20.47 -22.79
C GLU A 152 -2.45 -20.01 -22.40
N ASP A 153 -2.73 -19.99 -21.09
CA ASP A 153 -4.04 -19.60 -20.55
C ASP A 153 -4.25 -18.08 -20.54
N ARG A 154 -3.22 -17.27 -20.86
CA ARG A 154 -3.26 -15.80 -20.71
C ARG A 154 -4.37 -15.14 -21.52
N MET A 155 -4.70 -15.70 -22.69
CA MET A 155 -5.69 -15.15 -23.62
C MET A 155 -7.05 -15.85 -23.54
N ALA A 156 -7.26 -16.75 -22.56
CA ALA A 156 -8.52 -17.47 -22.40
C ALA A 156 -9.74 -16.52 -22.26
N TRP A 157 -9.53 -15.36 -21.63
CA TRP A 157 -10.55 -14.33 -21.45
C TRP A 157 -11.17 -13.84 -22.77
N VAL A 158 -10.44 -13.88 -23.90
CA VAL A 158 -10.96 -13.43 -25.21
C VAL A 158 -12.16 -14.28 -25.60
N LYS A 159 -11.98 -15.60 -25.57
CA LYS A 159 -13.05 -16.56 -25.85
C LYS A 159 -14.18 -16.47 -24.81
N GLU A 160 -13.83 -16.38 -23.52
CA GLU A 160 -14.80 -16.28 -22.42
C GLU A 160 -15.67 -15.01 -22.53
N SER A 161 -15.13 -13.93 -23.10
CA SER A 161 -15.86 -12.67 -23.33
C SER A 161 -16.71 -12.66 -24.61
N GLY A 162 -16.67 -13.72 -25.43
CA GLY A 162 -17.38 -13.79 -26.72
C GLY A 162 -16.75 -12.94 -27.82
N LEU A 163 -15.52 -12.45 -27.62
CA LEU A 163 -14.78 -11.73 -28.65
C LEU A 163 -14.21 -12.71 -29.70
N ASP A 164 -14.07 -12.21 -30.92
CA ASP A 164 -13.41 -12.95 -32.00
C ASP A 164 -11.93 -13.18 -31.67
N GLU A 165 -11.49 -14.44 -31.66
CA GLU A 165 -10.10 -14.82 -31.41
C GLU A 165 -9.11 -14.24 -32.44
N SER A 166 -9.60 -13.80 -33.62
CA SER A 166 -8.80 -13.12 -34.65
C SER A 166 -8.15 -11.80 -34.19
N ILE A 167 -8.61 -11.24 -33.06
CA ILE A 167 -7.98 -10.07 -32.45
C ILE A 167 -6.62 -10.39 -31.80
N ILE A 168 -6.38 -11.66 -31.44
CA ILE A 168 -5.15 -12.07 -30.75
C ILE A 168 -3.97 -11.95 -31.71
N ASN A 169 -2.96 -11.15 -31.33
CA ASN A 169 -1.73 -10.93 -32.11
C ASN A 169 -1.98 -10.49 -33.57
N LYS A 170 -3.08 -9.77 -33.83
CA LYS A 170 -3.43 -9.27 -35.17
C LYS A 170 -2.32 -8.39 -35.74
N LYS A 171 -1.75 -8.81 -36.88
CA LYS A 171 -0.74 -8.03 -37.59
C LYS A 171 -1.33 -6.71 -38.13
N GLY A 172 -0.55 -5.63 -38.07
CA GLY A 172 -0.99 -4.31 -38.52
C GLY A 172 -2.00 -3.62 -37.60
N ALA A 173 -2.24 -4.15 -36.40
CA ALA A 173 -3.05 -3.48 -35.41
C ALA A 173 -2.43 -2.13 -35.02
N LYS A 174 -3.24 -1.07 -35.05
CA LYS A 174 -2.83 0.28 -34.62
C LYS A 174 -2.89 0.46 -33.10
N ILE A 175 -3.64 -0.42 -32.42
CA ILE A 175 -3.92 -0.35 -30.98
C ILE A 175 -3.61 -1.71 -30.37
N ALA A 176 -2.91 -1.71 -29.24
CA ALA A 176 -2.68 -2.88 -28.40
C ALA A 176 -3.35 -2.66 -27.04
N TYR A 177 -3.95 -3.72 -26.49
CA TYR A 177 -4.55 -3.70 -25.16
C TYR A 177 -3.74 -4.56 -24.19
N PHE A 178 -3.22 -3.95 -23.13
CA PHE A 178 -2.52 -4.66 -22.07
C PHE A 178 -3.49 -5.00 -20.93
N VAL A 179 -3.97 -6.24 -20.92
CA VAL A 179 -5.01 -6.75 -20.01
C VAL A 179 -4.54 -6.81 -18.54
N GLY A 180 -3.24 -7.00 -18.30
CA GLY A 180 -2.70 -7.27 -16.97
C GLY A 180 -2.93 -8.71 -16.48
N CYS A 181 -2.21 -9.11 -15.44
CA CYS A 181 -2.24 -10.50 -14.95
C CYS A 181 -3.56 -10.85 -14.23
N THR A 182 -4.19 -9.89 -13.55
CA THR A 182 -5.40 -10.14 -12.74
C THR A 182 -6.59 -10.50 -13.63
N ALA A 183 -6.84 -9.70 -14.65
CA ALA A 183 -7.90 -9.96 -15.61
C ALA A 183 -7.60 -11.23 -16.44
N SER A 184 -6.34 -11.49 -16.81
CA SER A 184 -6.00 -12.71 -17.56
C SER A 184 -6.14 -14.01 -16.77
N TYR A 185 -5.91 -14.02 -15.44
CA TYR A 185 -5.74 -15.27 -14.68
C TYR A 185 -6.65 -15.44 -13.46
N ARG A 186 -7.34 -14.39 -12.99
CA ARG A 186 -8.11 -14.41 -11.74
C ARG A 186 -9.56 -13.97 -11.91
N GLN A 187 -9.83 -12.98 -12.74
CA GLN A 187 -11.20 -12.54 -13.03
C GLN A 187 -11.72 -13.30 -14.25
N LYS A 188 -12.09 -14.57 -14.04
CA LYS A 188 -12.82 -15.38 -15.02
C LYS A 188 -14.32 -15.25 -14.70
N ASN A 189 -15.14 -15.00 -15.73
CA ASN A 189 -16.59 -14.88 -15.61
C ASN A 189 -17.25 -16.25 -15.39
#